data_AF-A0A9C6XUQ6-F1
#
_entry.id   AF-A0A9C6XUQ6-F1
#
_cell.length_a   1.000
_cell.length_b   1.000
_cell.length_c   1.000
_cell.angle_alpha   90.00
_cell.angle_beta   90.00
_cell.angle_gamma   90.00
#
_symmetry.space_group_name_H-M   'P 1'
#
loop_
_entity.id
_entity.type
_entity.pdbx_description
1 polymer ?
#
loop_
_entity_poly.entity_id
_entity_poly.type
_entity_poly.pdbx_seq_one_letter_code
_entity_poly.pdbx_strand_id
1 'polypeptide(L)'
;MYNPQVPSILAHTMQPFPHPMNLWQRTWTLFLHAHYKLTVWWRRPVQDSLIKRFFGDKAPRVEQLRQHVHVALVNENPVLEAARPLPQSLIPAGGMHVKPADLGRIPSDLRKWMDEAEDGFLFVSFGSIIKGKDIDLVKKRALVHSFAALAPVRVLWKIEPDAVGEEPVAANVRVEAWAPQNDLLAHPKLRLFVSHCGGLSVQEASYHGVPMLGTPFAVDQFVNLEKVVDQAKVQVKWLAQSARW
;
A
#
# COMPACT_ATOMS: atom_id res chain seq x y z
N MET A 1 -5.85 23.96 -8.60
CA MET A 1 -6.73 22.82 -8.87
C MET A 1 -7.80 22.68 -7.80
N TYR A 2 -9.06 22.93 -8.17
CA TYR A 2 -10.21 22.69 -7.32
C TYR A 2 -10.71 21.26 -7.62
N ASN A 3 -10.35 20.30 -6.76
CA ASN A 3 -11.02 19.00 -6.74
C ASN A 3 -12.14 19.08 -5.68
N PRO A 4 -13.42 19.09 -6.05
CA PRO A 4 -14.52 19.21 -5.09
C PRO A 4 -14.48 18.01 -4.13
N GLN A 5 -14.17 18.30 -2.85
CA GLN A 5 -14.29 17.31 -1.80
C GLN A 5 -15.73 17.37 -1.28
N VAL A 6 -16.40 16.22 -1.24
CA VAL A 6 -17.79 16.10 -0.76
C VAL A 6 -17.79 15.16 0.45
N PRO A 7 -17.45 15.66 1.67
CA PRO A 7 -17.29 14.83 2.87
C PRO A 7 -18.58 14.12 3.32
N SER A 8 -19.73 14.55 2.81
CA SER A 8 -21.03 13.93 3.07
C SER A 8 -21.27 12.64 2.27
N ILE A 9 -20.51 12.43 1.19
CA ILE A 9 -20.67 11.31 0.26
C ILE A 9 -19.42 10.42 0.24
N LEU A 10 -18.23 11.02 0.25
CA LEU A 10 -16.95 10.31 0.13
C LEU A 10 -16.25 10.24 1.49
N ALA A 11 -15.88 9.03 1.89
CA ALA A 11 -15.07 8.81 3.10
C ALA A 11 -13.69 9.46 2.95
N HIS A 12 -13.10 9.89 4.07
CA HIS A 12 -11.73 10.37 4.08
C HIS A 12 -10.76 9.21 3.77
N THR A 13 -9.62 9.48 3.14
CA THR A 13 -8.60 8.45 2.77
C THR A 13 -7.99 7.69 3.94
N MET A 14 -8.37 8.03 5.17
CA MET A 14 -7.89 7.41 6.42
C MET A 14 -8.98 6.56 7.08
N GLN A 15 -10.14 6.42 6.44
CA GLN A 15 -11.33 5.82 7.03
C GLN A 15 -11.92 4.76 6.11
N PRO A 16 -11.95 3.49 6.52
CA PRO A 16 -12.60 2.43 5.79
C PRO A 16 -14.12 2.44 6.07
N PHE A 17 -14.75 3.61 5.95
CA PHE A 17 -16.19 3.69 6.21
C PHE A 17 -16.97 3.09 5.05
N PRO A 18 -17.90 2.15 5.34
CA PRO A 18 -18.71 1.55 4.29
C PRO A 18 -19.62 2.59 3.67
N HIS A 19 -19.89 2.44 2.37
CA HIS A 19 -20.87 3.26 1.66
C HIS A 19 -22.22 2.53 1.56
N PRO A 20 -23.35 3.21 1.85
CA PRO A 20 -23.47 4.60 2.24
C PRO A 20 -23.13 4.87 3.72
N MET A 21 -22.43 5.98 3.99
CA MET A 21 -22.10 6.42 5.36
C MET A 21 -23.33 6.93 6.12
N ASN A 22 -23.42 6.60 7.40
CA ASN A 22 -24.41 7.15 8.33
C ASN A 22 -24.06 8.58 8.79
N LEU A 23 -24.97 9.23 9.52
CA LEU A 23 -24.79 10.63 9.96
C LEU A 23 -23.52 10.83 10.79
N TRP A 24 -23.22 9.93 11.72
CA TRP A 24 -22.03 10.02 12.56
C TRP A 24 -20.74 9.90 11.74
N GLN A 25 -20.68 8.91 10.85
CA GLN A 25 -19.56 8.71 9.93
C GLN A 25 -19.32 9.96 9.07
N ARG A 26 -20.38 10.55 8.50
CA ARG A 26 -20.30 11.80 7.72
C ARG A 26 -19.77 12.96 8.55
N THR A 27 -20.27 13.14 9.78
CA THR A 27 -19.79 14.20 10.69
C THR A 27 -18.31 14.02 11.02
N TRP A 28 -17.89 12.79 11.28
CA TRP A 28 -16.49 12.49 11.56
C TRP A 28 -15.60 12.67 10.33
N THR A 29 -16.06 12.28 9.14
CA THR A 29 -15.39 12.53 7.86
C THR A 29 -15.26 14.03 7.58
N LEU A 30 -16.28 14.84 7.89
CA LEU A 30 -16.22 16.30 7.79
C LEU A 30 -15.16 16.88 8.73
N PHE A 31 -15.14 16.43 9.99
CA PHE A 31 -14.12 16.84 10.96
C PHE A 31 -12.70 16.53 10.46
N LEU A 32 -12.44 15.32 9.97
CA LEU A 32 -11.13 14.96 9.42
C LEU A 32 -10.74 15.80 8.21
N HIS A 33 -11.68 16.07 7.30
CA HIS A 33 -11.42 16.96 6.17
C HIS A 33 -11.05 18.38 6.63
N ALA A 34 -11.78 18.94 7.61
CA ALA A 34 -11.48 20.26 8.17
C ALA A 34 -10.12 20.27 8.86
N HIS A 35 -9.82 19.25 9.66
CA HIS A 35 -8.51 19.07 10.31
C HIS A 35 -7.38 18.97 9.28
N TYR A 36 -7.55 18.19 8.21
CA TYR A 36 -6.57 18.10 7.13
C TYR A 36 -6.36 19.46 6.45
N LYS A 37 -7.42 20.20 6.12
CA LYS A 37 -7.29 21.54 5.53
C LYS A 37 -6.56 22.50 6.46
N LEU A 38 -6.86 22.46 7.76
CA LEU A 38 -6.20 23.28 8.78
C LEU A 38 -4.71 22.95 8.91
N THR A 39 -4.35 21.67 8.97
CA THR A 39 -2.94 21.24 9.04
C THR A 39 -2.17 21.61 7.79
N VAL A 40 -2.78 21.47 6.60
CA VAL A 40 -2.19 21.95 5.33
C VAL A 40 -1.99 23.46 5.36
N TRP A 41 -2.98 24.22 5.83
CA TRP A 41 -2.88 25.68 5.96
C TRP A 41 -1.77 26.10 6.92
N TRP A 42 -1.70 25.48 8.10
CA TRP A 42 -0.69 25.76 9.12
C TRP A 42 0.74 25.44 8.65
N ARG A 43 0.92 24.45 7.77
CA ARG A 43 2.22 24.10 7.18
C ARG A 43 2.65 25.00 6.01
N ARG A 44 1.78 25.87 5.48
CA ARG A 44 2.10 26.72 4.31
C ARG A 44 3.33 27.62 4.51
N PRO A 45 3.53 28.31 5.65
CA PRO A 45 4.70 29.17 5.82
C PRO A 45 6.01 28.39 5.74
N VAL A 46 6.01 27.15 6.26
CA VAL A 46 7.16 26.25 6.16
C VAL A 46 7.40 25.83 4.72
N GLN A 47 6.35 25.49 3.97
CA GLN A 47 6.46 25.17 2.53
C GLN A 47 7.00 26.35 1.72
N ASP A 48 6.48 27.56 1.95
CA ASP A 48 6.92 28.78 1.27
C ASP A 48 8.39 29.11 1.61
N SER A 49 8.81 28.92 2.86
CA SER A 49 10.21 29.09 3.28
C SER A 49 11.15 28.10 2.58
N LEU A 50 10.74 26.83 2.48
CA LEU A 50 11.50 25.82 1.75
C LEU A 50 11.59 26.15 0.25
N ILE A 51 10.49 26.56 -0.38
CA ILE A 51 10.49 26.98 -1.78
C ILE A 51 11.49 28.12 -2.00
N LYS A 52 11.47 29.15 -1.16
CA LYS A 52 12.44 30.26 -1.25
C LYS A 52 13.87 29.81 -1.05
N ARG A 53 14.12 28.93 -0.07
CA ARG A 53 15.47 28.40 0.21
C ARG A 53 16.07 27.68 -0.99
N PHE A 54 15.28 26.91 -1.72
CA PHE A 54 15.79 26.09 -2.84
C PHE A 54 15.66 26.77 -4.21
N PHE A 55 14.71 27.70 -4.38
CA PHE A 55 14.41 28.32 -5.69
C PHE A 55 14.56 29.85 -5.69
N GLY A 56 15.03 30.44 -4.59
CA GLY A 56 15.28 31.87 -4.42
C GLY A 56 14.07 32.69 -3.98
N ASP A 57 14.31 33.93 -3.55
CA ASP A 57 13.28 34.81 -2.99
C ASP A 57 12.16 35.21 -3.96
N LYS A 58 12.43 35.11 -5.27
CA LYS A 58 11.46 35.40 -6.34
C LYS A 58 10.52 34.23 -6.63
N ALA A 59 10.74 33.06 -6.03
CA ALA A 59 9.91 31.90 -6.27
C ALA A 59 8.45 32.14 -5.80
N PRO A 60 7.45 31.66 -6.55
CA PRO A 60 6.05 31.81 -6.18
C PRO A 60 5.71 31.02 -4.91
N ARG A 61 4.71 31.50 -4.17
CA ARG A 61 4.19 30.80 -2.99
C ARG A 61 3.47 29.50 -3.40
N VAL A 62 3.39 28.55 -2.47
CA VAL A 62 2.73 27.26 -2.69
C VAL A 62 1.28 27.40 -3.14
N GLU A 63 0.56 28.40 -2.62
CA GLU A 63 -0.82 28.67 -3.03
C GLU A 63 -0.91 29.16 -4.48
N GLN A 64 0.02 30.03 -4.89
CA GLN A 64 0.10 30.50 -6.28
C GLN A 64 0.38 29.32 -7.20
N LEU A 65 1.35 28.47 -6.85
CA LEU A 65 1.65 27.25 -7.62
C LEU A 65 0.41 26.36 -7.75
N ARG A 66 -0.35 26.14 -6.67
CA ARG A 66 -1.58 25.33 -6.68
C ARG A 66 -2.66 25.90 -7.60
N GLN A 67 -2.76 27.22 -7.73
CA GLN A 67 -3.71 27.88 -8.62
C GLN A 67 -3.37 27.66 -10.10
N HIS A 68 -2.09 27.50 -10.44
CA HIS A 68 -1.61 27.28 -11.81
C HIS A 68 -1.55 25.80 -12.24
N VAL A 69 -2.03 24.86 -11.41
CA VAL A 69 -2.18 23.46 -11.82
C VAL A 69 -3.46 23.32 -12.64
N HIS A 70 -3.31 23.22 -13.96
CA HIS A 70 -4.40 23.07 -14.93
C HIS A 70 -4.83 21.61 -15.13
N VAL A 71 -3.88 20.67 -15.08
CA VAL A 71 -4.11 19.23 -15.22
C VAL A 71 -3.28 18.48 -14.19
N ALA A 72 -3.84 17.40 -13.65
CA ALA A 72 -3.16 16.50 -12.71
C ALA A 72 -3.41 15.07 -13.16
N LEU A 73 -2.31 14.37 -13.44
CA LEU A 73 -2.33 12.92 -13.58
C LEU A 73 -2.26 12.34 -12.18
N VAL A 74 -3.29 11.59 -11.79
CA VAL A 74 -3.33 10.94 -10.48
C VAL A 74 -3.13 9.44 -10.65
N ASN A 75 -2.29 8.86 -9.80
CA ASN A 75 -2.03 7.41 -9.83
C ASN A 75 -3.19 6.64 -9.19
N GLU A 76 -4.36 6.71 -9.81
CA GLU A 76 -5.61 6.09 -9.38
C GLU A 76 -6.17 5.25 -10.55
N ASN A 77 -6.67 4.06 -10.24
CA ASN A 77 -7.32 3.20 -11.23
C ASN A 77 -8.85 3.24 -10.99
N PRO A 78 -9.66 3.73 -11.94
CA PRO A 78 -11.12 3.79 -11.78
C PRO A 78 -11.79 2.45 -11.50
N VAL A 79 -11.15 1.33 -11.83
CA VAL A 79 -11.63 -0.03 -11.51
C VAL A 79 -11.47 -0.36 -10.03
N LEU A 80 -10.42 0.15 -9.39
CA LEU A 80 -10.12 -0.11 -7.97
C LEU A 80 -10.72 0.95 -7.04
N GLU A 81 -11.00 2.13 -7.56
CA GLU A 81 -11.52 3.26 -6.78
C GLU A 81 -13.04 3.24 -6.69
N ALA A 82 -13.58 3.83 -5.61
CA ALA A 82 -15.00 4.06 -5.49
C ALA A 82 -15.48 5.07 -6.56
N ALA A 83 -16.68 4.82 -7.11
CA ALA A 83 -17.30 5.72 -8.08
C ALA A 83 -17.49 7.12 -7.46
N ARG A 84 -16.85 8.14 -8.04
CA ARG A 84 -16.92 9.52 -7.58
C ARG A 84 -16.85 10.51 -8.73
N PRO A 85 -17.44 11.72 -8.59
CA PRO A 85 -17.28 12.77 -9.58
C PRO A 85 -15.82 13.23 -9.60
N LEU A 86 -15.23 13.28 -10.80
CA LEU A 86 -13.90 13.84 -11.03
C LEU A 86 -14.02 15.03 -11.98
N PRO A 87 -13.34 16.16 -11.72
CA PRO A 87 -13.24 17.23 -12.69
C PRO A 87 -12.40 16.77 -13.89
N GLN A 88 -12.68 17.30 -15.09
CA GLN A 88 -11.95 16.95 -16.31
C GLN A 88 -10.43 17.21 -16.23
N SER A 89 -10.01 18.15 -15.37
CA SER A 89 -8.61 18.45 -15.10
C SER A 89 -7.86 17.36 -14.33
N LEU A 90 -8.56 16.38 -13.76
CA LEU A 90 -7.99 15.31 -12.97
C LEU A 90 -8.13 14.01 -13.75
N ILE A 91 -7.01 13.53 -14.29
CA ILE A 91 -6.95 12.38 -15.19
C ILE A 91 -6.42 11.18 -14.40
N PRO A 92 -7.24 10.14 -14.17
CA PRO A 92 -6.77 8.89 -13.59
C PRO A 92 -5.80 8.20 -14.54
N ALA A 93 -4.55 8.09 -14.11
CA ALA A 93 -3.49 7.34 -14.76
C ALA A 93 -2.97 6.29 -13.78
N GLY A 94 -3.78 5.27 -13.52
CA GLY A 94 -3.44 4.21 -12.57
C GLY A 94 -2.27 3.35 -13.04
N GLY A 95 -1.42 2.93 -12.11
CA GLY A 95 -0.29 2.06 -12.41
C GLY A 95 0.89 2.77 -13.09
N MET A 96 1.04 4.09 -12.99
CA MET A 96 2.17 4.84 -13.62
C MET A 96 3.57 4.34 -13.21
N HIS A 97 3.67 3.65 -12.08
CA HIS A 97 4.91 3.06 -11.55
C HIS A 97 5.11 1.60 -11.98
N VAL A 98 4.05 0.94 -12.44
CA VAL A 98 4.05 -0.47 -12.83
C VAL A 98 4.68 -0.58 -14.21
N LYS A 99 5.71 -1.40 -14.33
CA LYS A 99 6.44 -1.61 -15.59
C LYS A 99 6.15 -3.02 -16.11
N PRO A 100 6.27 -3.26 -17.43
CA PRO A 100 6.30 -4.62 -17.96
C PRO A 100 7.29 -5.46 -17.16
N ALA A 101 6.80 -6.59 -16.62
CA ALA A 101 7.62 -7.44 -15.78
C ALA A 101 8.77 -8.04 -16.58
N ASP A 102 9.92 -8.13 -15.94
CA ASP A 102 11.10 -8.78 -16.50
C ASP A 102 11.72 -9.67 -15.42
N LEU A 103 11.50 -10.97 -15.55
CA LEU A 103 12.03 -11.97 -14.62
C LEU A 103 13.57 -12.05 -14.65
N GLY A 104 14.23 -11.45 -15.66
CA GLY A 104 15.68 -11.28 -15.70
C GLY A 104 16.21 -10.28 -14.68
N ARG A 105 15.36 -9.38 -14.15
CA ARG A 105 15.72 -8.46 -13.06
C ARG A 105 15.73 -9.13 -11.68
N ILE A 106 15.19 -10.34 -11.56
CA ILE A 106 15.25 -11.13 -10.33
C ILE A 106 16.63 -11.81 -10.26
N PRO A 107 17.37 -11.69 -9.14
CA PRO A 107 18.63 -12.41 -8.94
C PRO A 107 18.50 -13.90 -9.26
N SER A 108 19.48 -14.48 -9.96
CA SER A 108 19.38 -15.83 -10.52
C SER A 108 19.15 -16.91 -9.46
N ASP A 109 19.72 -16.73 -8.28
CA ASP A 109 19.58 -17.62 -7.13
C ASP A 109 18.17 -17.53 -6.50
N LEU A 110 17.59 -16.32 -6.41
CA LEU A 110 16.20 -16.13 -5.98
C LEU A 110 15.23 -16.70 -7.02
N ARG A 111 15.48 -16.43 -8.30
CA ARG A 111 14.66 -16.94 -9.39
C ARG A 111 14.65 -18.46 -9.42
N LYS A 112 15.82 -19.11 -9.32
CA LYS A 112 15.91 -20.58 -9.23
C LYS A 112 15.11 -21.11 -8.04
N TRP A 113 15.22 -20.48 -6.88
CA TRP A 113 14.43 -20.84 -5.70
C TRP A 113 12.91 -20.65 -5.90
N MET A 114 12.46 -19.70 -6.72
CA MET A 114 11.04 -19.57 -7.06
C MET A 114 10.61 -20.61 -8.11
N ASP A 115 11.44 -20.84 -9.12
CA ASP A 115 11.21 -21.78 -10.22
C ASP A 115 11.13 -23.23 -9.72
N GLU A 116 11.85 -23.59 -8.66
CA GLU A 116 11.81 -24.92 -8.04
C GLU A 116 10.66 -25.13 -7.04
N ALA A 117 9.82 -24.11 -6.80
CA ALA A 117 8.68 -24.23 -5.88
C ALA A 117 7.53 -25.02 -6.53
N GLU A 118 7.46 -26.34 -6.36
CA GLU A 118 6.43 -27.19 -6.99
C GLU A 118 5.01 -26.77 -6.58
N ASP A 119 4.78 -26.55 -5.29
CA ASP A 119 3.51 -26.05 -4.74
C ASP A 119 3.33 -24.52 -4.93
N GLY A 120 4.35 -23.86 -5.48
CA GLY A 120 4.44 -22.41 -5.59
C GLY A 120 4.95 -21.74 -4.32
N PHE A 121 4.89 -20.42 -4.30
CA PHE A 121 5.37 -19.63 -3.18
C PHE A 121 4.44 -18.46 -2.83
N LEU A 122 4.54 -17.99 -1.60
CA LEU A 122 3.93 -16.74 -1.14
C LEU A 122 5.00 -15.65 -1.08
N PHE A 123 4.62 -14.42 -1.43
CA PHE A 123 5.45 -13.25 -1.21
C PHE A 123 4.88 -12.44 -0.05
N VAL A 124 5.73 -12.07 0.92
CA VAL A 124 5.32 -11.31 2.10
C VAL A 124 6.09 -9.99 2.13
N SER A 125 5.39 -8.86 2.09
CA SER A 125 6.00 -7.54 2.27
C SER A 125 5.07 -6.53 2.95
N PHE A 126 5.57 -5.93 4.04
CA PHE A 126 4.85 -4.90 4.80
C PHE A 126 5.24 -3.45 4.42
N GLY A 127 5.79 -3.27 3.21
CA GLY A 127 6.19 -1.97 2.69
C GLY A 127 7.59 -1.54 3.13
N SER A 128 7.84 -0.23 3.10
CA SER A 128 9.15 0.38 3.41
C SER A 128 9.18 1.19 4.71
N ILE A 129 8.01 1.45 5.30
CA ILE A 129 7.88 2.30 6.49
C ILE A 129 7.98 1.46 7.77
N ILE A 130 7.39 0.27 7.78
CA ILE A 130 7.49 -0.66 8.90
C ILE A 130 8.80 -1.40 8.75
N LYS A 131 9.77 -1.05 9.60
CA LYS A 131 11.05 -1.73 9.63
C LYS A 131 10.95 -2.95 10.52
N GLY A 132 11.73 -3.98 10.22
CA GLY A 132 11.71 -5.19 11.04
C GLY A 132 12.03 -4.93 12.52
N LYS A 133 12.85 -3.92 12.83
CA LYS A 133 13.14 -3.52 14.22
C LYS A 133 11.91 -3.03 15.01
N ASP A 134 10.86 -2.55 14.32
CA ASP A 134 9.65 -1.99 14.94
C ASP A 134 8.59 -3.09 15.18
N ILE A 135 8.83 -4.31 14.67
CA ILE A 135 7.99 -5.48 14.91
C ILE A 135 8.48 -6.16 16.20
N ASP A 136 7.57 -6.33 17.15
CA ASP A 136 7.85 -7.05 18.40
C ASP A 136 8.29 -8.50 18.15
N LEU A 137 9.11 -9.03 19.07
CA LEU A 137 9.67 -10.38 18.96
C LEU A 137 8.59 -11.47 18.99
N VAL A 138 7.52 -11.29 19.78
CA VAL A 138 6.41 -12.26 19.82
C VAL A 138 5.73 -12.36 18.45
N LYS A 139 5.47 -11.23 17.80
CA LYS A 139 4.92 -11.19 16.43
C LYS A 139 5.87 -11.79 15.40
N LYS A 140 7.17 -11.51 15.48
CA LYS A 140 8.17 -12.12 14.59
C LYS A 140 8.20 -13.63 14.70
N ARG A 141 8.23 -14.15 15.93
CA ARG A 141 8.14 -15.59 16.22
C ARG A 141 6.88 -16.17 15.59
N ALA A 142 5.73 -15.58 15.87
CA ALA A 142 4.46 -16.04 15.31
C ALA A 142 4.49 -16.11 13.78
N LEU A 143 5.07 -15.10 13.12
CA LEU A 143 5.23 -15.08 11.66
C LEU A 143 6.18 -16.18 11.17
N VAL A 144 7.37 -16.32 11.76
CA VAL A 144 8.35 -17.37 11.40
C VAL A 144 7.74 -18.76 11.54
N HIS A 145 7.10 -19.05 12.68
CA HIS A 145 6.41 -20.32 12.91
C HIS A 145 5.27 -20.55 11.92
N SER A 146 4.47 -19.52 11.62
CA SER A 146 3.39 -19.62 10.64
C SER A 146 3.93 -19.90 9.24
N PHE A 147 5.03 -19.27 8.84
CA PHE A 147 5.65 -19.49 7.54
C PHE A 147 6.28 -20.89 7.43
N ALA A 148 6.88 -21.39 8.50
CA ALA A 148 7.40 -22.75 8.56
C ALA A 148 6.28 -23.80 8.41
N ALA A 149 5.13 -23.57 9.04
CA ALA A 149 3.97 -24.47 8.98
C ALA A 149 3.31 -24.58 7.59
N LEU A 150 3.66 -23.70 6.65
CA LEU A 150 3.13 -23.72 5.28
C LEU A 150 3.88 -24.68 4.34
N ALA A 151 4.95 -25.32 4.80
CA ALA A 151 5.65 -26.33 4.01
C ALA A 151 4.67 -27.40 3.48
N PRO A 152 4.76 -27.80 2.20
CA PRO A 152 5.86 -27.54 1.26
C PRO A 152 5.81 -26.20 0.52
N VAL A 153 4.76 -25.38 0.69
CA VAL A 153 4.69 -24.05 0.06
C VAL A 153 5.83 -23.17 0.56
N ARG A 154 6.52 -22.52 -0.37
CA ARG A 154 7.65 -21.65 -0.06
C ARG A 154 7.17 -20.25 0.34
N VAL A 155 7.91 -19.55 1.20
CA VAL A 155 7.59 -18.18 1.63
C VAL A 155 8.79 -17.27 1.42
N LEU A 156 8.64 -16.29 0.54
CA LEU A 156 9.61 -15.20 0.36
C LEU A 156 9.20 -14.04 1.26
N TRP A 157 9.92 -13.82 2.35
CA TRP A 157 9.66 -12.75 3.29
C TRP A 157 10.64 -11.59 3.10
N LYS A 158 10.12 -10.46 2.65
CA LYS A 158 10.91 -9.23 2.53
C LYS A 158 10.97 -8.50 3.87
N ILE A 159 12.09 -8.65 4.56
CA ILE A 159 12.44 -7.98 5.82
C ILE A 159 13.97 -7.93 5.95
N GLU A 160 14.49 -6.99 6.73
CA GLU A 160 15.92 -6.98 7.05
C GLU A 160 16.31 -8.31 7.74
N PRO A 161 17.32 -9.06 7.25
CA PRO A 161 17.70 -10.35 7.83
C PRO A 161 18.00 -10.28 9.33
N ASP A 162 18.73 -9.25 9.76
CA ASP A 162 19.06 -9.01 11.17
C ASP A 162 17.83 -8.78 12.05
N ALA A 163 16.70 -8.39 11.45
CA ALA A 163 15.47 -8.16 12.20
C ALA A 163 14.72 -9.45 12.54
N VAL A 164 15.01 -10.58 11.88
CA VAL A 164 14.42 -11.89 12.22
C VAL A 164 14.90 -12.37 13.59
N GLY A 165 16.11 -11.96 14.01
CA GLY A 165 16.72 -12.33 15.28
C GLY A 165 17.30 -13.74 15.25
N GLU A 166 17.35 -14.38 16.41
CA GLU A 166 17.92 -15.74 16.59
C GLU A 166 16.92 -16.86 16.23
N GLU A 167 15.73 -16.51 15.74
CA GLU A 167 14.71 -17.49 15.38
C GLU A 167 15.15 -18.33 14.17
N PRO A 168 15.12 -19.67 14.26
CA PRO A 168 15.51 -20.52 13.15
C PRO A 168 14.52 -20.36 11.99
N VAL A 169 15.03 -19.95 10.83
CA VAL A 169 14.25 -19.85 9.59
C VAL A 169 14.18 -21.23 8.94
N ALA A 170 12.96 -21.75 8.75
CA ALA A 170 12.74 -23.04 8.12
C ALA A 170 13.15 -23.05 6.64
N ALA A 171 13.50 -24.22 6.09
CA ALA A 171 14.04 -24.36 4.73
C ALA A 171 13.09 -23.88 3.60
N ASN A 172 11.78 -23.88 3.83
CA ASN A 172 10.79 -23.36 2.89
C ASN A 172 10.67 -21.82 2.94
N VAL A 173 11.30 -21.17 3.92
CA VAL A 173 11.24 -19.72 4.12
C VAL A 173 12.55 -19.09 3.67
N ARG A 174 12.47 -18.07 2.81
CA ARG A 174 13.59 -17.28 2.35
C ARG A 174 13.40 -15.82 2.75
N VAL A 175 14.41 -15.22 3.36
CA VAL A 175 14.39 -13.84 3.83
C VAL A 175 15.26 -12.99 2.93
N GLU A 176 14.72 -11.86 2.46
CA GLU A 176 15.44 -10.92 1.59
C GLU A 176 15.22 -9.48 2.07
N ALA A 177 16.30 -8.71 2.22
CA ALA A 177 16.19 -7.29 2.57
C ALA A 177 15.48 -6.49 1.46
N TRP A 178 15.67 -6.91 0.21
CA TRP A 178 15.12 -6.24 -0.96
C TRP A 178 14.73 -7.25 -2.03
N ALA A 179 13.66 -6.95 -2.76
CA ALA A 179 13.18 -7.81 -3.84
C ALA A 179 12.48 -6.95 -4.91
N PRO A 180 12.62 -7.27 -6.21
CA PRO A 180 11.97 -6.54 -7.30
C PRO A 180 10.47 -6.89 -7.36
N GLN A 181 9.68 -6.30 -6.45
CA GLN A 181 8.27 -6.66 -6.18
C GLN A 181 7.41 -6.78 -7.44
N ASN A 182 7.44 -5.79 -8.35
CA ASN A 182 6.67 -5.85 -9.60
C ASN A 182 6.98 -7.10 -10.44
N ASP A 183 8.26 -7.51 -10.51
CA ASP A 183 8.67 -8.67 -11.32
C ASP A 183 8.33 -9.97 -10.59
N LEU A 184 8.44 -10.00 -9.26
CA LEU A 184 8.01 -11.13 -8.43
C LEU A 184 6.50 -11.38 -8.54
N LEU A 185 5.70 -10.31 -8.56
CA LEU A 185 4.25 -10.36 -8.69
C LEU A 185 3.83 -10.96 -10.04
N ALA A 186 4.65 -10.87 -11.08
CA ALA A 186 4.40 -11.48 -12.38
C ALA A 186 4.84 -12.96 -12.45
N HIS A 187 5.45 -13.52 -11.41
CA HIS A 187 6.01 -14.85 -11.47
C HIS A 187 4.90 -15.93 -11.49
N PRO A 188 4.93 -16.90 -12.41
CA PRO A 188 3.84 -17.86 -12.60
C PRO A 188 3.60 -18.79 -11.40
N LYS A 189 4.62 -18.98 -10.56
CA LYS A 189 4.54 -19.79 -9.32
C LYS A 189 4.10 -19.01 -8.08
N LEU A 190 3.87 -17.70 -8.19
CA LEU A 190 3.35 -16.91 -7.07
C LEU A 190 1.88 -17.27 -6.84
N ARG A 191 1.52 -17.60 -5.60
CA ARG A 191 0.16 -18.00 -5.22
C ARG A 191 -0.60 -16.91 -4.48
N LEU A 192 0.11 -16.12 -3.66
CA LEU A 192 -0.48 -15.11 -2.79
C LEU A 192 0.55 -14.03 -2.45
N PHE A 193 0.08 -12.79 -2.41
CA PHE A 193 0.83 -11.67 -1.87
C PHE A 193 0.29 -11.24 -0.51
N VAL A 194 1.05 -11.49 0.55
CA VAL A 194 0.76 -10.98 1.89
C VAL A 194 1.31 -9.57 2.00
N SER A 195 0.42 -8.58 2.16
CA SER A 195 0.77 -7.17 2.02
C SER A 195 0.15 -6.31 3.10
N HIS A 196 0.87 -5.25 3.49
CA HIS A 196 0.28 -4.15 4.26
C HIS A 196 -0.77 -3.32 3.50
N CYS A 197 -1.09 -3.64 2.24
CA CYS A 197 -2.06 -2.91 1.41
C CYS A 197 -1.69 -1.43 1.13
N GLY A 198 -0.41 -1.11 1.01
CA GLY A 198 0.01 0.19 0.49
C GLY A 198 -0.48 0.41 -0.95
N GLY A 199 -0.85 1.65 -1.28
CA GLY A 199 -1.53 1.96 -2.55
C GLY A 199 -0.79 1.52 -3.83
N LEU A 200 0.55 1.62 -3.84
CA LEU A 200 1.37 1.15 -4.98
C LEU A 200 1.35 -0.38 -5.08
N SER A 201 1.59 -1.07 -3.96
CA SER A 201 1.53 -2.54 -3.88
C SER A 201 0.19 -3.12 -4.33
N VAL A 202 -0.92 -2.47 -3.97
CA VAL A 202 -2.26 -2.89 -4.41
C VAL A 202 -2.41 -2.76 -5.92
N GLN A 203 -1.89 -1.68 -6.53
CA GLN A 203 -1.95 -1.51 -7.98
C GLN A 203 -1.06 -2.52 -8.72
N GLU A 204 0.16 -2.80 -8.23
CA GLU A 204 1.02 -3.82 -8.81
C GLU A 204 0.38 -5.21 -8.75
N ALA A 205 -0.19 -5.58 -7.59
CA ALA A 205 -0.85 -6.88 -7.43
C ALA A 205 -2.10 -7.00 -8.32
N SER A 206 -2.89 -5.93 -8.41
CA SER A 206 -4.07 -5.88 -9.28
C SER A 206 -3.69 -5.98 -10.76
N TYR A 207 -2.59 -5.31 -11.16
CA TYR A 207 -2.09 -5.35 -12.53
C TYR A 207 -1.66 -6.76 -12.96
N HIS A 208 -1.01 -7.51 -12.07
CA HIS A 208 -0.57 -8.88 -12.33
C HIS A 208 -1.63 -9.94 -12.00
N GLY A 209 -2.82 -9.54 -11.52
CA GLY A 209 -3.90 -10.46 -11.16
C GLY A 209 -3.59 -11.36 -9.96
N VAL A 210 -2.76 -10.90 -9.02
CA VAL A 210 -2.28 -11.68 -7.89
C VAL A 210 -3.25 -11.58 -6.71
N PRO A 211 -3.71 -12.71 -6.13
CA PRO A 211 -4.49 -12.71 -4.90
C PRO A 211 -3.71 -12.09 -3.73
N MET A 212 -4.39 -11.32 -2.89
CA MET A 212 -3.77 -10.63 -1.75
C MET A 212 -4.34 -11.10 -0.41
N LEU A 213 -3.45 -11.22 0.59
CA LEU A 213 -3.83 -11.25 2.01
C LEU A 213 -3.39 -9.93 2.66
N GLY A 214 -4.37 -9.12 3.06
CA GLY A 214 -4.11 -7.80 3.62
C GLY A 214 -3.87 -7.79 5.13
N THR A 215 -2.80 -7.13 5.55
CA THR A 215 -2.47 -6.85 6.96
C THR A 215 -2.21 -5.35 7.14
N PRO A 216 -3.25 -4.50 7.07
CA PRO A 216 -3.08 -3.05 7.16
C PRO A 216 -2.65 -2.64 8.57
N PHE A 217 -1.75 -1.67 8.64
CA PHE A 217 -1.22 -1.14 9.90
C PHE A 217 -1.61 0.31 10.14
N ALA A 218 -1.65 1.15 9.10
CA ALA A 218 -1.88 2.57 9.27
C ALA A 218 -2.43 3.27 8.02
N VAL A 219 -2.95 4.49 8.23
CA VAL A 219 -3.22 5.47 7.16
C VAL A 219 -4.24 4.93 6.14
N ASP A 220 -3.86 4.91 4.86
CA ASP A 220 -4.67 4.53 3.71
C ASP A 220 -4.79 3.02 3.54
N GLN A 221 -3.96 2.24 4.22
CA GLN A 221 -3.87 0.79 4.06
C GLN A 221 -5.19 0.07 4.35
N PHE A 222 -5.93 0.53 5.36
CA PHE A 222 -7.25 -0.01 5.68
C PHE A 222 -8.25 0.25 4.56
N VAL A 223 -8.25 1.46 4.00
CA VAL A 223 -9.13 1.84 2.90
C VAL A 223 -8.77 1.06 1.64
N ASN A 224 -7.48 0.93 1.34
CA ASN A 224 -7.01 0.16 0.19
C ASN A 224 -7.37 -1.32 0.30
N LEU A 225 -7.31 -1.91 1.51
CA LEU A 225 -7.77 -3.27 1.73
C LEU A 225 -9.27 -3.41 1.41
N GLU A 226 -10.12 -2.54 1.97
CA GLU A 226 -11.57 -2.57 1.69
C GLU A 226 -11.86 -2.45 0.18
N LYS A 227 -11.13 -1.59 -0.54
CA LYS A 227 -11.25 -1.49 -2.01
C LYS A 227 -10.95 -2.82 -2.71
N VAL A 228 -9.86 -3.49 -2.34
CA VAL A 228 -9.48 -4.79 -2.92
C VAL A 228 -10.54 -5.85 -2.61
N VAL A 229 -11.01 -5.86 -1.37
CA VAL A 229 -12.05 -6.74 -0.81
C VAL A 229 -13.37 -6.59 -1.58
N ASP A 230 -13.83 -5.37 -1.80
CA ASP A 230 -15.06 -5.07 -2.54
C ASP A 230 -14.97 -5.48 -4.02
N GLN A 231 -13.80 -5.30 -4.64
CA GLN A 231 -13.60 -5.58 -6.07
C GLN A 231 -13.32 -7.07 -6.37
N ALA A 232 -12.58 -7.78 -5.50
CA ALA A 232 -12.13 -9.15 -5.73
C ALA A 232 -13.25 -10.20 -5.58
N LYS A 233 -14.39 -9.85 -4.98
CA LYS A 233 -15.57 -10.73 -4.74
C LYS A 233 -15.33 -12.04 -3.96
N VAL A 234 -14.09 -12.40 -3.65
CA VAL A 234 -13.69 -13.54 -2.82
C VAL A 234 -12.84 -13.01 -1.68
N GLN A 235 -13.29 -13.25 -0.44
CA GLN A 235 -12.67 -12.71 0.76
C GLN A 235 -12.49 -13.81 1.81
N VAL A 236 -11.30 -13.86 2.41
CA VAL A 236 -11.09 -14.53 3.71
C VAL A 236 -11.03 -13.44 4.77
N LYS A 237 -12.15 -13.21 5.45
CA LYS A 237 -12.24 -12.24 6.53
C LYS A 237 -11.77 -12.89 7.83
N TRP A 238 -10.64 -12.43 8.37
CA TRP A 238 -10.23 -12.80 9.73
C TRP A 238 -11.19 -12.18 10.74
N LEU A 239 -12.02 -13.01 11.38
CA LEU A 239 -12.90 -12.62 12.49
C LEU A 239 -12.10 -12.57 13.81
N ALA A 240 -11.01 -11.81 13.86
CA ALA A 240 -10.25 -11.65 15.10
C ALA A 240 -10.82 -10.48 15.91
N GLN A 241 -11.79 -10.79 16.78
CA GLN A 241 -12.03 -9.96 17.96
C GLN A 241 -10.75 -10.03 18.81
N SER A 242 -10.10 -8.89 19.07
CA SER A 242 -9.09 -8.65 20.14
C SER A 242 -7.56 -8.75 19.87
N ALA A 243 -7.06 -9.02 18.67
CA ALA A 243 -5.61 -8.86 18.42
C ALA A 243 -5.30 -7.40 18.01
N ARG A 244 -4.93 -6.54 18.97
CA ARG A 244 -4.34 -5.22 18.68
C ARG A 244 -2.90 -5.42 18.17
N TRP A 245 -2.68 -5.10 16.90
CA TRP A 245 -1.37 -5.04 16.25
C TRP A 245 -0.55 -3.84 16.74
#